data_AF-A0A2Z4FNX1-F1
#
_entry.id   AF-A0A2Z4FNX1-F1
#
_cell.length_a   1.000
_cell.length_b   1.000
_cell.length_c   1.000
_cell.angle_alpha   90.00
_cell.angle_beta   90.00
_cell.angle_gamma   90.00
#
_symmetry.space_group_name_H-M   'P 1'
#
loop_
_entity.id
_entity.type
_entity.pdbx_description
1 polymer ?
#
loop_
_entity_poly.entity_id
_entity_poly.type
_entity_poly.pdbx_seq_one_letter_code
_entity_poly.pdbx_strand_id
1 'polypeptide(L)'
;MVVAGFHGLVVLIMGAATAALFSTSITVDALRWAWQQQEGLASIGLGIAGHLGLCALVWATLFLSATRMRQLWRANAEPVRLTPKPIGSVLTETLVVLPVALVLIMGIAQLALVNITGTLADLAVIQSARSAWVWMPEATEGRFNVDRSLVAEKARVQAAAVLAPTASSEFGNFRLGAHPDYTKTFQKTMGAIFGTQIEGGGGSNVGAYARARAEQKLTPGLNTTPSEFSFFLAFDASKFEDRTARKFYNAWAHTEVELAETGDRIGVTMTHHYFVLMPLVAGIFGEHKQINGKHGYFLTLERKYTLRKQVKVNAKLPLR
;
A
#
# COMPACT_ATOMS: atom_id res chain seq x y z
N MET A 1 -6.96 50.21 -6.54
CA MET A 1 -7.62 49.47 -7.64
C MET A 1 -6.65 48.92 -8.68
N VAL A 2 -5.70 49.69 -9.20
CA VAL A 2 -4.78 49.27 -10.29
C VAL A 2 -3.97 47.99 -9.96
N VAL A 3 -3.49 47.84 -8.72
CA VAL A 3 -2.69 46.68 -8.29
C VAL A 3 -3.50 45.38 -8.21
N ALA A 4 -4.74 45.46 -7.71
CA ALA A 4 -5.64 44.30 -7.66
C ALA A 4 -6.02 43.82 -9.07
N GLY A 5 -6.27 44.76 -9.99
CA GLY A 5 -6.52 44.46 -11.40
C GLY A 5 -5.35 43.76 -12.08
N PHE A 6 -4.12 44.16 -11.79
CA PHE A 6 -2.91 43.52 -12.33
C PHE A 6 -2.77 42.06 -11.88
N HIS A 7 -2.93 41.77 -10.59
CA HIS A 7 -2.83 40.40 -10.10
C HIS A 7 -3.96 39.50 -10.63
N GLY A 8 -5.19 40.02 -10.71
CA GLY A 8 -6.30 39.30 -11.34
C GLY A 8 -6.01 38.95 -12.79
N LEU A 9 -5.46 39.89 -13.56
CA LEU A 9 -5.09 39.67 -14.97
C LEU A 9 -4.01 38.58 -15.12
N VAL A 10 -2.97 38.59 -14.27
CA VAL A 10 -1.91 37.57 -14.34
C VAL A 10 -2.43 36.18 -14.01
N VAL A 11 -3.31 36.06 -13.00
CA VAL A 11 -3.96 34.78 -12.67
C VAL A 11 -4.82 34.26 -13.82
N LEU A 12 -5.55 35.14 -14.50
CA LEU A 12 -6.33 34.77 -15.69
C LEU A 12 -5.43 34.30 -16.84
N ILE A 13 -4.32 34.98 -17.09
CA ILE A 13 -3.34 34.57 -18.12
C ILE A 13 -2.71 33.21 -17.78
N MET A 14 -2.29 33.00 -16.54
CA MET A 14 -1.74 31.72 -16.09
C MET A 14 -2.78 30.60 -16.16
N GLY A 15 -4.02 30.87 -15.74
CA GLY A 15 -5.14 29.94 -15.83
C GLY A 15 -5.41 29.52 -17.27
N ALA A 16 -5.46 30.48 -18.20
CA ALA A 16 -5.65 30.22 -19.62
C ALA A 16 -4.48 29.45 -20.25
N ALA A 17 -3.23 29.83 -19.94
CA ALA A 17 -2.04 29.17 -20.48
C ALA A 17 -1.91 27.72 -19.98
N THR A 18 -2.15 27.48 -18.70
CA THR A 18 -2.13 26.13 -18.14
C THR A 18 -3.29 25.29 -18.63
N ALA A 19 -4.50 25.87 -18.73
CA ALA A 19 -5.64 25.18 -19.35
C ALA A 19 -5.32 24.79 -20.79
N ALA A 20 -4.72 25.67 -21.59
CA ALA A 20 -4.32 25.37 -22.97
C ALA A 20 -3.23 24.28 -23.08
N LEU A 21 -2.28 24.27 -22.15
CA LEU A 21 -1.20 23.27 -22.11
C LEU A 21 -1.69 21.87 -21.71
N PHE A 22 -2.69 21.80 -20.84
CA PHE A 22 -3.20 20.53 -20.30
C PHE A 22 -4.54 20.10 -20.92
N SER A 23 -5.18 20.94 -21.73
CA SER A 23 -6.38 20.58 -22.49
C SER A 23 -6.00 19.76 -23.70
N THR A 24 -6.59 18.58 -23.84
CA THR A 24 -6.55 17.80 -25.08
C THR A 24 -7.75 18.17 -25.96
N SER A 25 -7.72 17.84 -27.25
CA SER A 25 -8.88 18.02 -28.14
C SER A 25 -10.14 17.34 -27.59
N ILE A 26 -9.97 16.17 -26.97
CA ILE A 26 -11.03 15.39 -26.31
C ILE A 26 -11.68 16.18 -25.16
N THR A 27 -10.86 16.89 -24.36
CA THR A 27 -11.35 17.71 -23.25
C THR A 27 -12.19 18.89 -23.75
N VAL A 28 -11.79 19.51 -24.86
CA VAL A 28 -12.50 20.64 -25.48
C VAL A 28 -13.83 20.18 -26.08
N ASP A 29 -13.84 19.03 -26.77
CA ASP A 29 -15.06 18.46 -27.36
C ASP A 29 -16.05 18.01 -26.28
N ALA A 30 -15.57 17.43 -25.19
CA ALA A 30 -16.40 17.06 -24.03
C ALA A 30 -17.01 18.29 -23.34
N LEU A 31 -16.24 19.37 -23.18
CA LEU A 31 -16.74 20.64 -22.64
C LEU A 31 -17.80 21.27 -23.55
N ARG A 32 -17.58 21.24 -24.86
CA ARG A 32 -18.52 21.77 -25.86
C ARG A 32 -19.83 20.99 -25.86
N TRP A 33 -19.75 19.67 -25.78
CA TRP A 33 -20.91 18.79 -25.68
C TRP A 33 -21.69 19.02 -24.36
N ALA A 34 -21.00 19.10 -23.22
CA ALA A 34 -21.63 19.37 -21.93
C ALA A 34 -22.30 20.76 -21.88
N TRP A 35 -21.69 21.77 -22.50
CA TRP A 35 -22.28 23.10 -22.62
C TRP A 35 -23.58 23.10 -23.43
N GLN A 36 -23.66 22.30 -24.50
CA GLN A 36 -24.86 22.17 -25.32
C GLN A 36 -26.01 21.47 -24.58
N GLN A 37 -25.70 20.54 -23.69
CA GLN A 37 -26.70 19.77 -22.95
C GLN A 37 -27.15 20.43 -21.63
N GLN A 38 -26.50 21.52 -21.19
CA GLN A 38 -26.70 22.18 -19.89
C GLN A 38 -26.53 21.27 -18.65
N GLU A 39 -26.15 20.00 -18.81
CA GLU A 39 -25.83 19.08 -17.73
C GLU A 39 -24.39 19.32 -17.22
N GLY A 40 -24.20 19.35 -15.90
CA GLY A 40 -22.87 19.44 -15.29
C GLY A 40 -22.22 20.83 -15.28
N LEU A 41 -22.94 21.90 -15.62
CA LEU A 41 -22.38 23.28 -15.56
C LEU A 41 -21.88 23.66 -14.16
N ALA A 42 -22.53 23.17 -13.10
CA ALA A 42 -22.09 23.43 -11.72
C ALA A 42 -20.76 22.74 -11.38
N SER A 43 -20.54 21.50 -11.83
CA SER A 43 -19.29 20.78 -11.59
C SER A 43 -18.14 21.34 -12.44
N ILE A 44 -18.42 21.74 -13.69
CA ILE A 44 -17.47 22.45 -14.55
C ILE A 44 -17.09 23.80 -13.93
N GLY A 45 -18.08 24.55 -13.42
CA GLY A 45 -17.86 25.83 -12.73
C GLY A 45 -16.97 25.69 -11.49
N LEU A 46 -17.22 24.66 -10.67
CA LEU A 46 -16.36 24.34 -9.52
C LEU A 46 -14.94 23.93 -9.95
N GLY A 47 -14.79 23.18 -11.03
CA GLY A 47 -13.50 22.82 -11.59
C GLY A 47 -12.71 24.05 -12.07
N ILE A 48 -13.35 24.97 -12.80
CA ILE A 48 -12.73 26.22 -13.26
C ILE A 48 -12.36 27.10 -12.07
N ALA A 49 -13.26 27.25 -11.09
CA ALA A 49 -12.99 28.03 -9.88
C ALA A 49 -11.81 27.44 -9.08
N GLY A 50 -11.76 26.11 -8.94
CA GLY A 50 -10.64 25.40 -8.31
C GLY A 50 -9.32 25.60 -9.05
N HIS A 51 -9.32 25.49 -10.38
CA HIS A 51 -8.15 25.72 -11.22
C HIS A 51 -7.63 27.15 -11.13
N LEU A 52 -8.52 28.14 -11.19
CA LEU A 52 -8.17 29.55 -11.00
C LEU A 52 -7.67 29.83 -9.58
N GLY A 53 -8.24 29.17 -8.57
CA GLY A 53 -7.78 29.23 -7.19
C GLY A 53 -6.35 28.71 -7.04
N LEU A 54 -6.02 27.58 -7.66
CA LEU A 54 -4.65 27.05 -7.69
C LEU A 54 -3.69 27.98 -8.44
N CYS A 55 -4.08 28.51 -9.59
CA CYS A 55 -3.28 29.49 -10.33
C CYS A 55 -3.02 30.76 -9.50
N ALA A 56 -4.01 31.21 -8.72
CA ALA A 56 -3.85 32.33 -7.79
C ALA A 56 -2.83 32.04 -6.69
N LEU A 57 -2.82 30.83 -6.13
CA LEU A 57 -1.84 30.40 -5.13
C LEU A 57 -0.41 30.33 -5.71
N VAL A 58 -0.25 29.78 -6.92
CA VAL A 58 1.05 29.74 -7.60
C VAL A 58 1.55 31.15 -7.90
N TRP A 59 0.69 32.03 -8.41
CA TRP A 59 1.08 33.42 -8.66
C TRP A 59 1.44 34.16 -7.36
N ALA A 60 0.67 33.97 -6.29
CA ALA A 60 0.95 34.58 -4.99
C ALA A 60 2.32 34.15 -4.45
N THR A 61 2.66 32.87 -4.54
CA THR A 61 3.98 32.36 -4.10
C THR A 61 5.11 32.92 -4.95
N LEU A 62 4.96 32.98 -6.28
CA LEU A 62 5.96 33.59 -7.17
C LEU A 62 6.16 35.08 -6.89
N PHE A 63 5.08 35.83 -6.71
CA PHE A 63 5.12 37.27 -6.42
C PHE A 63 5.78 37.54 -5.05
N LEU A 64 5.40 36.81 -4.00
CA LEU A 64 6.01 36.94 -2.69
C LEU A 64 7.51 36.56 -2.71
N SER A 65 7.87 35.53 -3.48
CA SER A 65 9.27 35.13 -3.65
C SER A 65 10.08 36.20 -4.40
N ALA A 66 9.53 36.76 -5.48
CA ALA A 66 10.18 37.80 -6.27
C ALA A 66 10.34 39.12 -5.48
N THR A 67 9.34 39.49 -4.67
CA THR A 67 9.43 40.68 -3.81
C THR A 67 10.48 40.49 -2.71
N ARG A 68 10.52 39.33 -2.04
CA ARG A 68 11.58 39.01 -1.09
C ARG A 68 12.97 38.96 -1.74
N MET A 69 13.09 38.36 -2.91
CA MET A 69 14.38 38.30 -3.64
C MET A 69 14.87 39.70 -4.01
N ARG A 70 13.98 40.59 -4.49
CA ARG A 70 14.31 42.00 -4.75
C ARG A 70 14.72 42.76 -3.48
N GLN A 71 14.07 42.48 -2.34
CA GLN A 71 14.45 43.07 -1.05
C GLN A 71 15.83 42.58 -0.60
N LEU A 72 16.13 41.29 -0.74
CA LEU A 72 17.46 40.72 -0.42
C LEU A 72 18.55 41.29 -1.33
N TRP A 73 18.28 41.46 -2.63
CA TRP A 73 19.22 42.07 -3.57
C TRP A 73 19.49 43.54 -3.25
N ARG A 74 18.49 44.29 -2.80
CA ARG A 74 18.66 45.68 -2.34
C ARG A 74 19.32 45.78 -0.96
N ALA A 75 19.07 44.82 -0.06
CA ALA A 75 19.68 44.78 1.26
C ALA A 75 21.19 44.48 1.21
N ASN A 76 21.69 43.82 0.15
CA ASN A 76 23.12 43.64 -0.09
C ASN A 76 23.84 44.96 -0.51
N ALA A 77 23.11 46.06 -0.71
CA ALA A 77 23.68 47.37 -1.05
C ALA A 77 23.83 48.32 0.15
N GLU A 78 23.31 47.97 1.33
CA GLU A 78 23.52 48.75 2.57
C GLU A 78 24.20 47.91 3.66
N PRO A 79 25.09 48.49 4.49
CA PRO A 79 25.73 47.77 5.58
C PRO A 79 24.68 47.31 6.60
N VAL A 80 24.51 45.98 6.69
CA VAL A 80 23.50 45.29 7.49
C VAL A 80 23.66 45.65 8.97
N ARG A 81 22.76 46.50 9.48
CA ARG A 81 22.50 46.57 10.92
C ARG A 81 21.79 45.28 11.32
N LEU A 82 22.44 44.49 12.18
CA LEU A 82 21.89 43.27 12.76
C LEU A 82 20.73 43.61 13.70
N THR A 83 19.53 43.81 13.14
CA THR A 83 18.31 43.70 13.93
C THR A 83 18.10 42.24 14.33
N PRO A 84 17.73 41.95 15.59
CA PRO A 84 17.45 40.59 16.03
C PRO A 84 16.33 39.99 15.15
N LYS A 85 16.64 38.89 14.45
CA LYS A 85 15.67 38.15 13.64
C LYS A 85 14.45 37.81 14.52
N PRO A 86 13.21 38.14 14.11
CA PRO A 86 12.03 37.68 14.84
C PRO A 86 11.96 36.16 14.72
N ILE A 87 12.19 35.47 15.83
CA ILE A 87 12.17 34.01 15.98
C ILE A 87 10.86 33.40 15.44
N GLY A 88 9.77 34.18 15.40
CA GLY A 88 8.48 33.78 14.85
C GLY A 88 8.45 33.52 13.34
N SER A 89 9.28 34.19 12.52
CA SER A 89 9.25 34.00 11.05
C SER A 89 9.68 32.59 10.63
N VAL A 90 10.67 32.03 11.33
CA VAL A 90 11.21 30.69 11.05
C VAL A 90 10.18 29.61 11.38
N LEU A 91 9.39 29.81 12.44
CA LEU A 91 8.34 28.87 12.82
C LEU A 91 7.21 28.85 11.77
N THR A 92 6.76 30.01 11.28
CA THR A 92 5.77 30.08 10.20
C THR A 92 6.28 29.49 8.88
N GLU A 93 7.53 29.77 8.49
CA GLU A 93 8.12 29.19 7.29
C GLU A 93 8.22 27.66 7.40
N THR A 94 8.61 27.15 8.58
CA THR A 94 8.64 25.70 8.84
C THR A 94 7.25 25.09 8.78
N LEU A 95 6.23 25.73 9.37
CA LEU A 95 4.85 25.22 9.36
C LEU A 95 4.23 25.19 7.96
N VAL A 96 4.63 26.09 7.06
CA VAL A 96 4.17 26.08 5.65
C VAL A 96 4.89 25.00 4.85
N VAL A 97 6.20 24.82 5.05
CA VAL A 97 7.00 23.85 4.30
C VAL A 97 6.78 22.42 4.80
N LEU A 98 6.54 22.22 6.10
CA LEU A 98 6.47 20.91 6.73
C LEU A 98 5.37 20.01 6.13
N PRO A 99 4.11 20.44 5.90
CA PRO A 99 3.11 19.59 5.27
C PRO A 99 3.50 19.13 3.87
N VAL A 100 4.04 20.03 3.05
CA VAL A 100 4.50 19.70 1.68
C VAL A 100 5.65 18.69 1.74
N ALA A 101 6.61 18.91 2.62
CA ALA A 101 7.73 18.00 2.83
C ALA A 101 7.27 16.62 3.33
N LEU A 102 6.33 16.59 4.29
CA LEU A 102 5.79 15.34 4.82
C LEU A 102 5.01 14.55 3.76
N VAL A 103 4.17 15.22 2.96
CA VAL A 103 3.45 14.58 1.85
C VAL A 103 4.44 14.02 0.82
N LEU A 104 5.49 14.77 0.48
CA LEU A 104 6.50 14.32 -0.47
C LEU A 104 7.30 13.11 0.05
N ILE A 105 7.82 13.17 1.28
CA ILE A 105 8.60 12.10 1.89
C ILE A 105 7.75 10.84 2.06
N MET A 106 6.54 10.98 2.60
CA MET A 106 5.61 9.85 2.75
C MET A 106 5.17 9.30 1.39
N GLY A 107 4.96 10.15 0.39
CA GLY A 107 4.63 9.75 -0.97
C GLY A 107 5.74 8.91 -1.62
N ILE A 108 7.00 9.36 -1.52
CA ILE A 108 8.15 8.62 -2.05
C ILE A 108 8.34 7.29 -1.28
N ALA A 109 8.24 7.31 0.06
CA ALA A 109 8.34 6.12 0.87
C ALA A 109 7.25 5.10 0.52
N GLN A 110 6.01 5.55 0.32
CA GLN A 110 4.89 4.69 -0.05
C GLN A 110 5.07 4.13 -1.47
N LEU A 111 5.55 4.94 -2.42
CA LEU A 111 5.85 4.49 -3.78
C LEU A 111 6.92 3.40 -3.78
N ALA A 112 7.98 3.57 -2.99
CA ALA A 112 9.04 2.55 -2.84
C ALA A 112 8.47 1.23 -2.30
N LEU A 113 7.64 1.29 -1.26
CA LEU A 113 6.98 0.12 -0.69
C LEU A 113 6.04 -0.58 -1.68
N VAL A 114 5.31 0.18 -2.49
CA VAL A 114 4.46 -0.37 -3.56
C VAL A 114 5.30 -1.08 -4.61
N ASN A 115 6.43 -0.51 -5.03
CA ASN A 115 7.32 -1.14 -6.02
C ASN A 115 7.94 -2.44 -5.50
N ILE A 116 8.40 -2.45 -4.23
CA ILE A 116 8.92 -3.66 -3.57
C ILE A 116 7.82 -4.72 -3.50
N THR A 117 6.62 -4.35 -3.06
CA THR A 117 5.49 -5.28 -2.96
C THR A 117 5.07 -5.80 -4.33
N GLY A 118 5.08 -4.96 -5.37
CA GLY A 118 4.81 -5.37 -6.74
C GLY A 118 5.77 -6.45 -7.23
N THR A 119 7.07 -6.25 -6.98
CA THR A 119 8.11 -7.25 -7.31
C THR A 119 7.92 -8.54 -6.51
N LEU A 120 7.62 -8.43 -5.21
CA LEU A 120 7.35 -9.60 -4.37
C LEU A 120 6.06 -10.31 -4.78
N ALA A 121 5.05 -9.62 -5.30
CA ALA A 121 3.82 -10.23 -5.79
C ALA A 121 4.08 -11.11 -7.02
N ASP A 122 4.99 -10.70 -7.91
CA ASP A 122 5.42 -11.52 -9.05
C ASP A 122 6.13 -12.80 -8.58
N LEU A 123 7.00 -12.70 -7.57
CA LEU A 123 7.64 -13.86 -6.97
C LEU A 123 6.62 -14.74 -6.20
N ALA A 124 5.68 -14.12 -5.49
CA ALA A 124 4.67 -14.79 -4.68
C ALA A 124 3.76 -15.65 -5.54
N VAL A 125 3.29 -15.16 -6.69
CA VAL A 125 2.46 -15.96 -7.60
C VAL A 125 3.23 -17.15 -8.17
N ILE A 126 4.54 -16.99 -8.44
CA ILE A 126 5.39 -18.10 -8.90
C ILE A 126 5.52 -19.16 -7.82
N GLN A 127 5.80 -18.78 -6.57
CA GLN A 127 5.92 -19.74 -5.46
C GLN A 127 4.58 -20.41 -5.16
N SER A 128 3.50 -19.65 -5.22
CA SER A 128 2.13 -20.15 -5.06
C SER A 128 1.78 -21.19 -6.13
N ALA A 129 2.05 -20.86 -7.40
CA ALA A 129 1.82 -21.77 -8.52
C ALA A 129 2.73 -23.00 -8.48
N ARG A 130 3.98 -22.90 -8.02
CA ARG A 130 4.85 -24.05 -7.78
C ARG A 130 4.29 -24.96 -6.68
N SER A 131 3.78 -24.38 -5.60
CA SER A 131 3.10 -25.12 -4.54
C SER A 131 1.89 -25.87 -5.10
N ALA A 132 1.02 -25.19 -5.84
CA ALA A 132 -0.11 -25.81 -6.51
C ALA A 132 0.33 -26.92 -7.47
N TRP A 133 1.35 -26.67 -8.28
CA TRP A 133 1.90 -27.63 -9.24
C TRP A 133 2.42 -28.90 -8.58
N VAL A 134 3.03 -28.81 -7.39
CA VAL A 134 3.51 -29.98 -6.63
C VAL A 134 2.36 -30.78 -6.03
N TRP A 135 1.37 -30.12 -5.44
CA TRP A 135 0.36 -30.79 -4.63
C TRP A 135 -0.93 -31.14 -5.38
N MET A 136 -1.22 -30.50 -6.51
CA MET A 136 -2.43 -30.78 -7.29
C MET A 136 -2.53 -32.24 -7.77
N PRO A 137 -1.45 -32.90 -8.24
CA PRO A 137 -1.53 -34.32 -8.61
C PRO A 137 -1.98 -35.21 -7.44
N GLU A 138 -1.51 -34.92 -6.22
CA GLU A 138 -1.91 -35.65 -5.02
C GLU A 138 -3.40 -35.43 -4.70
N ALA A 139 -3.91 -34.21 -4.93
CA ALA A 139 -5.32 -33.90 -4.77
C ALA A 139 -6.22 -34.59 -5.82
N THR A 140 -5.77 -34.69 -7.06
CA THR A 140 -6.51 -35.37 -8.14
C THR A 140 -6.63 -36.87 -7.89
N GLU A 141 -5.58 -37.48 -7.34
CA GLU A 141 -5.53 -38.92 -7.03
C GLU A 141 -6.07 -39.26 -5.62
N GLY A 142 -6.43 -38.26 -4.81
CA GLY A 142 -6.93 -38.45 -3.44
C GLY A 142 -5.90 -39.02 -2.46
N ARG A 143 -4.60 -38.79 -2.69
CA ARG A 143 -3.51 -39.34 -1.87
C ARG A 143 -3.33 -38.54 -0.59
N PHE A 144 -3.02 -39.23 0.50
CA PHE A 144 -2.66 -38.63 1.80
C PHE A 144 -3.70 -37.63 2.35
N ASN A 145 -4.98 -37.81 1.99
CA ASN A 145 -6.06 -36.87 2.32
C ASN A 145 -5.79 -35.42 1.85
N VAL A 146 -5.07 -35.27 0.74
CA VAL A 146 -4.90 -33.96 0.08
C VAL A 146 -6.11 -33.70 -0.80
N ASP A 147 -6.75 -32.55 -0.61
CA ASP A 147 -7.86 -32.08 -1.43
C ASP A 147 -7.51 -30.74 -2.10
N ARG A 148 -8.36 -30.26 -3.01
CA ARG A 148 -8.10 -28.98 -3.71
C ARG A 148 -8.06 -27.79 -2.75
N SER A 149 -8.84 -27.82 -1.66
CA SER A 149 -8.84 -26.74 -0.67
C SER A 149 -7.50 -26.65 0.06
N LEU A 150 -6.91 -27.79 0.44
CA LEU A 150 -5.59 -27.86 1.04
C LEU A 150 -4.49 -27.40 0.07
N VAL A 151 -4.62 -27.69 -1.22
CA VAL A 151 -3.69 -27.18 -2.25
C VAL A 151 -3.76 -25.67 -2.36
N ALA A 152 -4.97 -25.10 -2.42
CA ALA A 152 -5.18 -23.66 -2.45
C ALA A 152 -4.59 -22.99 -1.20
N GLU A 153 -4.80 -23.57 -0.02
CA GLU A 153 -4.25 -23.04 1.22
C GLU A 153 -2.72 -23.13 1.27
N LYS A 154 -2.13 -24.25 0.84
CA LYS A 154 -0.67 -24.37 0.70
C LYS A 154 -0.12 -23.33 -0.28
N ALA A 155 -0.84 -23.04 -1.35
CA ALA A 155 -0.45 -22.02 -2.33
C ALA A 155 -0.57 -20.59 -1.75
N ARG A 156 -1.64 -20.29 -1.01
CA ARG A 156 -1.85 -19.03 -0.27
C ARG A 156 -0.75 -18.78 0.76
N VAL A 157 -0.42 -19.80 1.55
CA VAL A 157 0.62 -19.75 2.58
C VAL A 157 2.01 -19.48 1.97
N GLN A 158 2.33 -20.05 0.81
CA GLN A 158 3.59 -19.76 0.11
C GLN A 158 3.63 -18.33 -0.43
N ALA A 159 2.53 -17.83 -1.01
CA ALA A 159 2.44 -16.43 -1.42
C ALA A 159 2.62 -15.48 -0.23
N ALA A 160 1.95 -15.76 0.90
CA ALA A 160 2.05 -14.99 2.12
C ALA A 160 3.47 -14.94 2.68
N ALA A 161 4.22 -16.04 2.61
CA ALA A 161 5.61 -16.09 3.07
C ALA A 161 6.52 -15.13 2.28
N VAL A 162 6.27 -14.99 0.97
CA VAL A 162 7.00 -14.05 0.10
C VAL A 162 6.59 -12.60 0.36
N LEU A 163 5.31 -12.35 0.65
CA LEU A 163 4.76 -11.01 0.87
C LEU A 163 4.90 -10.49 2.31
N ALA A 164 5.22 -11.36 3.27
CA ALA A 164 5.38 -11.00 4.67
C ALA A 164 6.32 -9.80 4.91
N PRO A 165 7.47 -9.64 4.23
CA PRO A 165 8.37 -8.50 4.49
C PRO A 165 7.70 -7.13 4.31
N THR A 166 6.77 -7.00 3.36
CA THR A 166 6.11 -5.72 3.07
C THR A 166 4.77 -5.55 3.79
N ALA A 167 4.23 -6.62 4.38
CA ALA A 167 3.01 -6.53 5.16
C ALA A 167 3.18 -5.63 6.41
N SER A 168 2.07 -5.05 6.86
CA SER A 168 2.04 -4.31 8.13
C SER A 168 2.26 -5.27 9.30
N SER A 169 3.06 -4.89 10.30
CA SER A 169 3.14 -5.64 11.57
C SER A 169 2.14 -5.15 12.62
N GLU A 170 1.87 -3.84 12.67
CA GLU A 170 1.07 -3.25 13.76
C GLU A 170 -0.38 -2.96 13.38
N PHE A 171 -0.64 -2.77 12.10
CA PHE A 171 -1.98 -2.52 11.59
C PHE A 171 -2.64 -3.87 11.31
N GLY A 172 -3.36 -4.44 12.28
CA GLY A 172 -4.03 -5.72 12.10
C GLY A 172 -5.03 -6.02 13.21
N ASN A 173 -6.11 -6.70 12.82
CA ASN A 173 -7.01 -7.33 13.78
C ASN A 173 -6.56 -8.79 13.94
N PHE A 174 -5.68 -9.05 14.90
CA PHE A 174 -5.12 -10.38 15.14
C PHE A 174 -6.13 -11.23 15.92
N ARG A 175 -7.22 -11.64 15.26
CA ARG A 175 -8.24 -12.52 15.83
C ARG A 175 -8.21 -13.85 15.11
N LEU A 176 -7.30 -14.72 15.56
CA LEU A 176 -7.15 -16.08 15.04
C LEU A 176 -8.47 -16.86 15.03
N GLY A 177 -9.27 -16.77 16.10
CA GLY A 177 -10.57 -17.47 16.21
C GLY A 177 -11.72 -16.86 15.41
N ALA A 178 -11.54 -15.67 14.82
CA ALA A 178 -12.56 -15.01 13.99
C ALA A 178 -12.30 -15.14 12.49
N HIS A 179 -11.13 -15.66 12.09
CA HIS A 179 -10.83 -15.87 10.68
C HIS A 179 -11.38 -17.24 10.23
N PRO A 180 -12.37 -17.28 9.31
CA PRO A 180 -13.01 -18.54 8.92
C PRO A 180 -12.03 -19.55 8.32
N ASP A 181 -10.95 -19.05 7.69
CA ASP A 181 -9.93 -19.88 7.04
C ASP A 181 -8.74 -20.25 7.96
N TYR A 182 -8.83 -20.11 9.28
CA TYR A 182 -7.67 -20.41 10.13
C TYR A 182 -7.28 -21.90 10.06
N THR A 183 -6.29 -22.23 9.22
CA THR A 183 -5.94 -23.62 8.91
C THR A 183 -4.73 -24.12 9.71
N LYS A 184 -4.66 -25.44 9.90
CA LYS A 184 -3.46 -26.12 10.43
C LYS A 184 -2.22 -25.90 9.55
N THR A 185 -2.39 -25.64 8.26
CA THR A 185 -1.29 -25.40 7.33
C THR A 185 -0.63 -24.07 7.63
N PHE A 186 -1.42 -23.00 7.75
CA PHE A 186 -0.93 -21.69 8.16
C PHE A 186 -0.20 -21.75 9.51
N GLN A 187 -0.81 -22.38 10.53
CA GLN A 187 -0.21 -22.52 11.86
C GLN A 187 1.18 -23.16 11.83
N LYS A 188 1.33 -24.26 11.06
CA LYS A 188 2.59 -24.98 10.93
C LYS A 188 3.66 -24.12 10.26
N THR A 189 3.32 -23.43 9.17
CA THR A 189 4.27 -22.56 8.47
C THR A 189 4.65 -21.36 9.31
N MET A 190 3.69 -20.72 9.98
CA MET A 190 3.95 -19.62 10.90
C MET A 190 4.89 -20.05 12.02
N GLY A 191 4.62 -21.19 12.66
CA GLY A 191 5.49 -21.76 13.69
C GLY A 191 6.90 -22.08 13.17
N ALA A 192 7.02 -22.57 11.94
CA ALA A 192 8.32 -22.83 11.32
C ALA A 192 9.11 -21.54 11.05
N ILE A 193 8.47 -20.49 10.52
CA ILE A 193 9.10 -19.19 10.29
C ILE A 193 9.53 -18.57 11.62
N PHE A 194 8.63 -18.53 12.60
CA PHE A 194 8.89 -17.98 13.92
C PHE A 194 9.99 -18.76 14.67
N GLY A 195 10.03 -20.09 14.50
CA GLY A 195 11.00 -20.96 15.16
C GLY A 195 12.45 -20.64 14.82
N THR A 196 12.71 -20.00 13.68
CA THR A 196 14.06 -19.52 13.29
C THR A 196 14.61 -18.42 14.20
N GLN A 197 13.76 -17.81 15.03
CA GLN A 197 14.08 -16.67 15.89
C GLN A 197 14.18 -17.04 17.37
N ILE A 198 13.90 -18.30 17.71
CA ILE A 198 13.91 -18.75 19.10
C ILE A 198 15.34 -19.16 19.47
N GLU A 199 16.00 -18.32 20.25
CA GLU A 199 17.26 -18.67 20.89
C GLU A 199 16.99 -19.57 22.12
N GLY A 200 17.70 -20.69 22.22
CA GLY A 200 17.61 -21.58 23.39
C GLY A 200 16.47 -22.60 23.39
N GLY A 201 15.94 -22.99 22.23
CA GLY A 201 14.90 -24.02 22.07
C GLY A 201 15.37 -25.45 22.38
N GLY A 202 15.89 -25.70 23.58
CA GLY A 202 16.29 -27.03 24.05
C GLY A 202 15.10 -27.84 24.55
N GLY A 203 14.34 -28.44 23.63
CA GLY A 203 13.23 -29.34 23.97
C GLY A 203 12.91 -30.31 22.85
N SER A 204 12.31 -31.46 23.18
CA SER A 204 12.02 -32.56 22.24
C SER A 204 10.97 -32.21 21.16
N ASN A 205 10.29 -31.06 21.26
CA ASN A 205 9.30 -30.62 20.26
C ASN A 205 9.32 -29.09 20.02
N VAL A 206 10.42 -28.62 19.41
CA VAL A 206 10.62 -27.22 19.03
C VAL A 206 9.49 -26.70 18.11
N GLY A 207 8.94 -27.55 17.24
CA GLY A 207 7.87 -27.17 16.31
C GLY A 207 6.54 -26.83 17.01
N ALA A 208 6.12 -27.63 17.99
CA ALA A 208 4.92 -27.34 18.76
C ALA A 208 5.10 -26.08 19.62
N TYR A 209 6.28 -25.93 20.24
CA TYR A 209 6.63 -24.75 21.03
C TYR A 209 6.62 -23.47 20.19
N ALA A 210 7.28 -23.48 19.03
CA ALA A 210 7.37 -22.32 18.15
C ALA A 210 6.01 -21.87 17.63
N ARG A 211 5.14 -22.83 17.25
CA ARG A 211 3.76 -22.53 16.86
C ARG A 211 2.97 -21.88 17.99
N ALA A 212 3.00 -22.46 19.20
CA ALA A 212 2.27 -21.91 20.34
C ALA A 212 2.73 -20.48 20.67
N ARG A 213 4.04 -20.23 20.61
CA ARG A 213 4.61 -18.90 20.86
C ARG A 213 4.29 -17.89 19.76
N ALA A 214 4.26 -18.32 18.50
CA ALA A 214 3.84 -17.48 17.38
C ALA A 214 2.35 -17.09 17.50
N GLU A 215 1.48 -18.03 17.86
CA GLU A 215 0.06 -17.77 18.12
C GLU A 215 -0.15 -16.79 19.27
N GLN A 216 0.65 -16.88 20.33
CA GLN A 216 0.61 -15.89 21.42
C GLN A 216 0.88 -14.46 20.93
N LYS A 217 1.72 -14.26 19.90
CA LYS A 217 2.02 -12.92 19.35
C LYS A 217 0.84 -12.33 18.54
N LEU A 218 -0.11 -13.19 18.18
CA LEU A 218 -1.37 -12.84 17.53
C LEU A 218 -2.54 -12.73 18.53
N THR A 219 -2.29 -12.77 19.85
CA THR A 219 -3.36 -12.65 20.85
C THR A 219 -3.91 -11.22 20.88
N PRO A 220 -5.23 -11.02 20.98
CA PRO A 220 -5.87 -9.71 20.90
C PRO A 220 -5.68 -8.91 22.20
N GLY A 221 -4.48 -8.37 22.40
CA GLY A 221 -4.18 -7.38 23.45
C GLY A 221 -3.90 -5.97 22.90
N LEU A 222 -3.79 -5.83 21.58
CA LEU A 222 -3.42 -4.60 20.88
C LEU A 222 -4.28 -4.50 19.61
N ASN A 223 -5.60 -4.42 19.77
CA ASN A 223 -6.43 -3.95 18.65
C ASN A 223 -6.11 -2.47 18.50
N THR A 224 -5.23 -2.13 17.56
CA THR A 224 -5.11 -0.74 17.13
C THR A 224 -6.47 -0.34 16.57
N THR A 225 -7.21 0.47 17.33
CA THR A 225 -8.48 1.01 16.86
C THR A 225 -8.25 1.76 15.55
N PRO A 226 -9.22 1.85 14.62
CA PRO A 226 -9.06 2.60 13.37
C PRO A 226 -8.62 4.07 13.58
N SER A 227 -8.74 4.61 14.79
CA SER A 227 -8.22 5.91 15.21
C SER A 227 -6.69 5.97 15.38
N GLU A 228 -5.96 4.86 15.22
CA GLU A 228 -4.52 4.75 15.52
C GLU A 228 -3.66 4.55 14.26
N PHE A 229 -4.01 5.20 13.14
CA PHE A 229 -3.08 5.40 12.02
C PHE A 229 -1.95 6.36 12.44
N SER A 230 -1.02 5.90 13.28
CA SER A 230 0.14 6.70 13.65
C SER A 230 1.33 6.40 12.74
N PHE A 231 2.09 7.45 12.40
CA PHE A 231 3.30 7.34 11.59
C PHE A 231 4.31 6.36 12.19
N PHE A 232 4.44 6.34 13.53
CA PHE A 232 5.37 5.44 14.22
C PHE A 232 5.05 3.96 14.02
N LEU A 233 3.77 3.58 13.97
CA LEU A 233 3.36 2.19 13.72
C LEU A 233 3.65 1.73 12.28
N ALA A 234 3.78 2.65 11.33
CA ALA A 234 4.21 2.34 9.96
C ALA A 234 5.67 1.87 9.86
N PHE A 235 6.50 2.16 10.88
CA PHE A 235 7.90 1.75 10.97
C PHE A 235 8.13 0.58 11.93
N ASP A 236 7.13 -0.29 12.12
CA ASP A 236 7.34 -1.59 12.76
C ASP A 236 7.88 -1.47 14.20
N ALA A 237 7.09 -0.85 15.07
CA ALA A 237 7.44 -0.48 16.44
C ALA A 237 7.64 -1.64 17.44
N SER A 238 7.08 -2.83 17.17
CA SER A 238 7.21 -3.98 18.07
C SER A 238 8.54 -4.74 17.93
N LYS A 239 8.74 -5.69 18.85
CA LYS A 239 9.89 -6.59 18.85
C LYS A 239 9.91 -7.45 17.58
N PHE A 240 11.10 -7.81 17.12
CA PHE A 240 11.28 -8.59 15.89
C PHE A 240 10.45 -9.88 15.82
N GLU A 241 10.36 -10.62 16.94
CA GLU A 241 9.49 -11.81 17.07
C GLU A 241 8.01 -11.50 16.78
N ASP A 242 7.49 -10.42 17.37
CA ASP A 242 6.08 -10.05 17.26
C ASP A 242 5.76 -9.65 15.82
N ARG A 243 6.66 -8.87 15.20
CA ARG A 243 6.56 -8.46 13.81
C ARG A 243 6.50 -9.64 12.86
N THR A 244 7.29 -10.67 13.09
CA THR A 244 7.38 -11.83 12.20
C THR A 244 6.04 -12.56 12.12
N ALA A 245 5.45 -12.89 13.27
CA ALA A 245 4.15 -13.55 13.31
C ALA A 245 3.05 -12.66 12.72
N ARG A 246 3.02 -11.37 13.08
CA ARG A 246 1.97 -10.43 12.65
C ARG A 246 2.03 -10.08 11.16
N LYS A 247 3.24 -9.86 10.62
CA LYS A 247 3.44 -9.62 9.19
C LYS A 247 3.03 -10.83 8.37
N PHE A 248 3.44 -12.02 8.80
CA PHE A 248 3.06 -13.25 8.12
C PHE A 248 1.53 -13.48 8.17
N TYR A 249 0.89 -13.23 9.32
CA TYR A 249 -0.56 -13.27 9.44
C TYR A 249 -1.25 -12.27 8.51
N ASN A 250 -0.83 -11.00 8.51
CA ASN A 250 -1.44 -9.97 7.67
C ASN A 250 -1.23 -10.26 6.18
N ALA A 251 -0.05 -10.75 5.79
CA ALA A 251 0.20 -11.18 4.41
C ALA A 251 -0.74 -12.32 4.01
N TRP A 252 -0.92 -13.32 4.87
CA TRP A 252 -1.82 -14.45 4.61
C TRP A 252 -3.28 -14.02 4.56
N ALA A 253 -3.73 -13.26 5.54
CA ALA A 253 -5.11 -12.79 5.63
C ALA A 253 -5.46 -11.96 4.39
N HIS A 254 -4.61 -11.03 3.97
CA HIS A 254 -4.88 -10.17 2.81
C HIS A 254 -4.55 -10.79 1.45
N THR A 255 -4.15 -12.06 1.40
CA THR A 255 -3.90 -12.77 0.14
C THR A 255 -5.00 -13.77 -0.12
N GLU A 256 -5.54 -13.77 -1.32
CA GLU A 256 -6.48 -14.76 -1.85
C GLU A 256 -5.81 -15.52 -3.00
N VAL A 257 -6.10 -16.81 -3.10
CA VAL A 257 -5.54 -17.69 -4.12
C VAL A 257 -6.63 -18.56 -4.71
N GLU A 258 -6.76 -18.47 -6.03
CA GLU A 258 -7.61 -19.33 -6.82
C GLU A 258 -6.75 -20.27 -7.68
N LEU A 259 -7.09 -21.56 -7.66
CA LEU A 259 -6.40 -22.55 -8.48
C LEU A 259 -6.89 -22.45 -9.92
N ALA A 260 -5.98 -22.16 -10.85
CA ALA A 260 -6.27 -22.13 -12.27
C ALA A 260 -5.87 -23.47 -12.91
N GLU A 261 -6.82 -24.18 -13.50
CA GLU A 261 -6.56 -25.38 -14.29
C GLU A 261 -7.08 -25.16 -15.71
N THR A 262 -6.20 -25.27 -16.71
CA THR A 262 -6.58 -25.04 -18.11
C THR A 262 -5.86 -26.06 -18.98
N GLY A 263 -6.59 -27.07 -19.46
CA GLY A 263 -6.03 -28.14 -20.28
C GLY A 263 -4.87 -28.86 -19.59
N ASP A 264 -3.68 -28.74 -20.17
CA ASP A 264 -2.43 -29.34 -19.67
C ASP A 264 -1.66 -28.43 -18.69
N ARG A 265 -2.27 -27.35 -18.18
CA ARG A 265 -1.63 -26.40 -17.26
C ARG A 265 -2.32 -26.34 -15.89
N ILE A 266 -1.53 -26.18 -14.85
CA ILE A 266 -1.94 -25.88 -13.47
C ILE A 266 -1.27 -24.59 -13.05
N GLY A 267 -2.00 -23.71 -12.39
CA GLY A 267 -1.48 -22.47 -11.89
C GLY A 267 -2.32 -21.87 -10.79
N VAL A 268 -2.04 -20.60 -10.51
CA VAL A 268 -2.70 -19.81 -9.48
C VAL A 268 -3.00 -18.43 -10.05
N THR A 269 -4.19 -17.93 -9.76
CA THR A 269 -4.50 -16.50 -9.74
C THR A 269 -4.42 -16.05 -8.27
N MET A 270 -3.52 -15.11 -7.99
CA MET A 270 -3.29 -14.55 -6.67
C MET A 270 -3.78 -13.11 -6.64
N THR A 271 -4.57 -12.77 -5.63
CA THR A 271 -4.99 -11.40 -5.33
C THR A 271 -4.44 -11.02 -3.97
N HIS A 272 -3.65 -9.96 -3.89
CA HIS A 272 -3.12 -9.45 -2.62
C HIS A 272 -3.60 -8.03 -2.37
N HIS A 273 -4.23 -7.80 -1.21
CA HIS A 273 -4.64 -6.47 -0.76
C HIS A 273 -3.54 -5.85 0.10
N TYR A 274 -2.65 -5.11 -0.55
CA TYR A 274 -1.56 -4.42 0.11
C TYR A 274 -2.09 -3.20 0.90
N PHE A 275 -1.86 -3.18 2.21
CA PHE A 275 -2.29 -2.08 3.06
C PHE A 275 -1.34 -0.88 2.93
N VAL A 276 -1.90 0.28 2.60
CA VAL A 276 -1.12 1.51 2.44
C VAL A 276 -0.71 2.02 3.84
N LEU A 277 0.60 2.06 4.08
CA LEU A 277 1.18 2.30 5.41
C LEU A 277 1.28 3.79 5.75
N MET A 278 1.41 4.65 4.74
CA MET A 278 1.65 6.08 4.94
C MET A 278 0.33 6.87 5.01
N PRO A 279 -0.07 7.40 6.18
CA PRO A 279 -1.42 7.93 6.39
C PRO A 279 -1.74 9.18 5.56
N LEU A 280 -0.78 10.11 5.40
CA LEU A 280 -1.01 11.37 4.67
C LEU A 280 -1.22 11.17 3.17
N VAL A 281 -0.80 10.04 2.62
CA VAL A 281 -0.91 9.71 1.19
C VAL A 281 -1.76 8.48 0.96
N ALA A 282 -2.44 7.98 1.99
CA ALA A 282 -3.14 6.70 1.94
C ALA A 282 -4.22 6.66 0.85
N GLY A 283 -5.01 7.74 0.75
CA GLY A 283 -6.04 7.90 -0.29
C GLY A 283 -5.51 8.20 -1.69
N ILE A 284 -4.21 8.47 -1.86
CA ILE A 284 -3.60 8.64 -3.19
C ILE A 284 -3.25 7.27 -3.78
N PHE A 285 -2.77 6.34 -2.96
CA PHE A 285 -2.25 5.05 -3.40
C PHE A 285 -3.24 3.89 -3.29
N GLY A 286 -4.31 4.04 -2.51
CA GLY A 286 -5.24 2.95 -2.24
C GLY A 286 -6.69 3.40 -2.17
N GLU A 287 -7.56 2.40 -2.21
CA GLU A 287 -9.01 2.57 -2.03
C GLU A 287 -9.38 2.19 -0.60
N HIS A 288 -10.29 2.95 0.00
CA HIS A 288 -10.78 2.62 1.34
C HIS A 288 -11.65 1.36 1.30
N LYS A 289 -11.18 0.27 1.89
CA LYS A 289 -11.83 -1.05 1.91
C LYS A 289 -11.83 -1.64 3.31
N GLN A 290 -12.72 -2.61 3.52
CA GLN A 290 -12.68 -3.48 4.69
C GLN A 290 -12.22 -4.88 4.26
N ILE A 291 -10.99 -5.25 4.62
CA ILE A 291 -10.42 -6.57 4.33
C ILE A 291 -10.27 -7.32 5.65
N ASN A 292 -10.92 -8.48 5.80
CA ASN A 292 -10.91 -9.31 7.02
C ASN A 292 -11.22 -8.52 8.30
N GLY A 293 -12.27 -7.71 8.27
CA GLY A 293 -12.69 -6.89 9.41
C GLY A 293 -11.80 -5.68 9.68
N LYS A 294 -10.79 -5.40 8.84
CA LYS A 294 -9.89 -4.24 8.96
C LYS A 294 -10.26 -3.17 7.94
N HIS A 295 -10.57 -1.97 8.44
CA HIS A 295 -10.74 -0.79 7.60
C HIS A 295 -9.40 -0.12 7.30
N GLY A 296 -9.24 0.36 6.08
CA GLY A 296 -8.14 1.24 5.69
C GLY A 296 -7.98 1.33 4.18
N TYR A 297 -6.87 1.91 3.74
CA TYR A 297 -6.58 2.06 2.33
C TYR A 297 -5.78 0.86 1.83
N PHE A 298 -6.25 0.24 0.76
CA PHE A 298 -5.64 -0.94 0.17
C PHE A 298 -5.40 -0.74 -1.32
N LEU A 299 -4.22 -1.17 -1.77
CA LEU A 299 -3.88 -1.36 -3.17
C LEU A 299 -4.04 -2.85 -3.51
N THR A 300 -4.80 -3.18 -4.56
CA THR A 300 -5.02 -4.57 -4.95
C THR A 300 -4.02 -4.97 -6.03
N LEU A 301 -3.27 -6.05 -5.77
CA LEU A 301 -2.28 -6.61 -6.68
C LEU A 301 -2.78 -7.98 -7.15
N GLU A 302 -3.21 -8.06 -8.39
CA GLU A 302 -3.62 -9.31 -9.01
C GLU A 302 -2.51 -9.84 -9.93
N ARG A 303 -2.19 -11.13 -9.80
CA ARG A 303 -1.17 -11.81 -10.60
C ARG A 303 -1.63 -13.22 -10.94
N LYS A 304 -1.26 -13.71 -12.13
CA LYS A 304 -1.56 -15.07 -12.58
C LYS A 304 -0.32 -15.75 -13.12
N TYR A 305 -0.09 -16.98 -12.71
CA TYR A 305 1.01 -17.79 -13.23
C TYR A 305 0.59 -19.25 -13.38
N THR A 306 1.00 -19.88 -14.49
CA THR A 306 0.66 -21.28 -14.80
C THR A 306 1.87 -22.08 -15.29
N LEU A 307 1.96 -23.32 -14.85
CA LEU A 307 2.97 -24.31 -15.20
C LEU A 307 2.32 -25.47 -15.95
N ARG A 308 3.08 -26.15 -16.80
CA ARG A 308 2.63 -27.39 -17.45
C ARG A 308 2.48 -28.51 -16.41
N LYS A 309 1.41 -29.28 -16.47
CA LYS A 309 1.12 -30.42 -15.58
C LYS A 309 2.29 -31.39 -15.50
N GLN A 310 2.50 -31.96 -14.31
CA GLN A 310 3.45 -33.05 -14.12
C GLN A 310 3.01 -34.28 -14.92
N VAL A 311 3.95 -34.93 -15.60
CA VAL A 311 3.69 -36.24 -16.22
C VAL A 311 3.61 -37.28 -15.11
N LYS A 312 2.40 -37.86 -14.91
CA LYS A 312 2.02 -38.87 -13.90
C LYS A 312 3.06 -39.10 -12.79
N VAL A 313 2.84 -38.45 -11.64
CA VAL A 313 3.68 -38.62 -10.44
C VAL A 313 3.46 -40.02 -9.87
N ASN A 314 4.39 -40.91 -10.19
CA ASN A 314 4.58 -42.21 -9.55
C ASN A 314 3.27 -43.04 -9.47
N ALA A 315 2.84 -43.59 -10.61
CA ALA A 315 1.63 -44.41 -10.74
C ALA A 315 1.61 -45.70 -9.89
N LYS A 316 2.73 -46.02 -9.21
CA LYS A 316 2.92 -47.24 -8.40
C LYS A 316 2.82 -47.01 -6.88
N LEU A 317 2.59 -45.78 -6.41
CA LEU A 317 2.38 -45.53 -4.98
C LEU A 317 0.98 -46.06 -4.58
N PRO A 318 0.88 -47.02 -3.64
CA PRO A 318 -0.41 -47.50 -3.18
C PRO A 318 -1.20 -46.37 -2.50
N LEU A 319 -2.49 -46.30 -2.82
CA LEU A 319 -3.45 -45.49 -2.07
C LEU A 319 -3.53 -46.09 -0.66
N ARG A 320 -3.21 -45.30 0.36
CA ARG A 320 -3.33 -45.68 1.78
C ARG A 320 -4.61 -45.11 2.36
#